data_AF-A0A2M7SZT4-F1
#
_entry.id   AF-A0A2M7SZT4-F1
#
_cell.length_a   1.000
_cell.length_b   1.000
_cell.length_c   1.000
_cell.angle_alpha   90.00
_cell.angle_beta   90.00
_cell.angle_gamma   90.00
#
_symmetry.space_group_name_H-M   'P 1'
#
loop_
_entity.id
_entity.type
_entity.pdbx_description
1 polymer ?
#
loop_
_entity_poly.entity_id
_entity_poly.type
_entity_poly.pdbx_seq_one_letter_code
_entity_poly.pdbx_strand_id
1 'polypeptide(L)'
;MKRMLRFLSLIVVLSGFTTSVWAACSSPSGTTAEIIYNADYGVMQFCNGTLWVSLGNNDVGGGVSTLPALTDVTLSSPASGDLLYYNGSAWINQASSGLFSADSITSGTTSVTANTTGYISLTTGGATTGYFDTAGRLIAPGISLTSMYGISSSNAYISNQLNIRNVVPVADYGLVVGGSSTEDGITIRLEDSASNDAITTYAGTNLTHQLFTSTNDGVYKIYSEGSVDKIQLHSAGLSYFNGGNVGIGTVTPDASLTVVGLVSATGVSVSGIVTATYFEGDGSRLTGIAGGDADRIVSGTTSAIITNEGTGYISLTTTAGAAAWGYLGSSATYLPNLNSNLVSSTRVSATTISASIVQIASPTSTVTCSSSTAGALKYNSTGSYMEMCNGTSWQPMG
;
A
#
# COMPACT_ATOMS: atom_id res chain seq x y z
N MET A 1 16.63 -37.21 132.33
CA MET A 1 17.04 -37.97 133.53
C MET A 1 18.52 -37.74 133.78
N LYS A 2 18.88 -37.38 135.02
CA LYS A 2 20.09 -37.77 135.77
C LYS A 2 21.31 -38.21 134.92
N ARG A 3 22.53 -37.70 135.09
CA ARG A 3 23.19 -37.21 136.29
C ARG A 3 24.65 -36.89 135.93
N MET A 4 25.17 -35.83 136.57
CA MET A 4 26.45 -35.74 137.28
C MET A 4 27.76 -36.15 136.56
N LEU A 5 28.70 -35.23 136.36
CA LEU A 5 29.57 -34.53 137.35
C LEU A 5 30.86 -35.33 137.61
N ARG A 6 31.98 -34.58 137.58
CA ARG A 6 33.25 -34.72 138.36
C ARG A 6 34.50 -34.93 137.49
N PHE A 7 35.28 -33.87 137.28
CA PHE A 7 36.31 -33.26 138.18
C PHE A 7 37.65 -34.00 138.02
N LEU A 8 38.69 -33.45 137.38
CA LEU A 8 39.58 -32.33 137.78
C LEU A 8 40.88 -32.84 138.43
N SER A 9 41.97 -32.11 138.16
CA SER A 9 43.35 -32.12 138.71
C SER A 9 44.36 -32.91 137.90
N LEU A 10 45.50 -32.37 137.44
CA LEU A 10 46.41 -31.37 138.03
C LEU A 10 47.41 -30.92 136.90
N ILE A 11 47.54 -29.65 136.48
CA ILE A 11 48.44 -28.56 136.98
C ILE A 11 49.94 -28.96 136.97
N VAL A 12 50.97 -28.27 136.45
CA VAL A 12 51.29 -26.93 135.85
C VAL A 12 52.81 -27.02 135.45
N VAL A 13 53.34 -26.47 134.34
CA VAL A 13 54.16 -25.23 134.13
C VAL A 13 54.68 -25.35 132.67
N LEU A 14 54.38 -24.55 131.64
CA LEU A 14 54.51 -23.10 131.35
C LEU A 14 55.89 -22.61 130.87
N SER A 15 56.07 -22.55 129.53
CA SER A 15 56.78 -21.51 128.75
C SER A 15 56.70 -21.89 127.25
N GLY A 16 56.16 -21.17 126.27
CA GLY A 16 55.74 -19.77 126.16
C GLY A 16 56.38 -19.16 124.91
N PHE A 17 55.81 -19.36 123.70
CA PHE A 17 55.92 -18.46 122.53
C PHE A 17 54.75 -18.71 121.56
N THR A 18 54.02 -17.65 121.24
CA THR A 18 52.96 -17.59 120.23
C THR A 18 53.49 -17.04 118.92
N THR A 19 53.25 -17.70 117.79
CA THR A 19 52.93 -17.02 116.52
C THR A 19 51.89 -17.83 115.75
N SER A 20 50.94 -17.10 115.18
CA SER A 20 49.81 -17.53 114.37
C SER A 20 50.25 -18.20 113.07
N VAL A 21 49.84 -19.45 112.84
CA VAL A 21 49.93 -20.09 111.51
C VAL A 21 48.80 -19.52 110.65
N TRP A 22 49.10 -18.52 109.82
CA TRP A 22 48.28 -18.25 108.64
C TRP A 22 48.56 -19.37 107.65
N ALA A 23 47.51 -20.08 107.23
CA ALA A 23 47.64 -21.09 106.20
C ALA A 23 48.19 -20.42 104.93
N ALA A 24 49.32 -20.91 104.46
CA ALA A 24 49.98 -20.48 103.22
C ALA A 24 50.08 -21.71 102.32
N CYS A 25 50.00 -21.52 101.00
CA CYS A 25 50.23 -22.63 100.07
C CYS A 25 51.69 -23.06 100.18
N SER A 26 51.94 -24.35 100.36
CA SER A 26 53.30 -24.89 100.53
C SER A 26 53.76 -25.56 99.23
N SER A 27 55.00 -25.27 98.83
CA SER A 27 55.70 -25.82 97.65
C SER A 27 55.21 -25.34 96.27
N PRO A 28 55.65 -24.16 95.81
CA PRO A 28 56.45 -23.16 96.55
C PRO A 28 55.59 -22.43 97.59
N SER A 29 56.23 -21.82 98.59
CA SER A 29 55.51 -21.05 99.61
C SER A 29 54.86 -19.83 98.97
N GLY A 30 53.53 -19.74 99.02
CA GLY A 30 52.76 -18.62 98.49
C GLY A 30 51.76 -18.08 99.49
N THR A 31 51.61 -16.76 99.50
CA THR A 31 50.56 -16.05 100.25
C THR A 31 49.21 -16.19 99.54
N THR A 32 48.10 -16.04 100.27
CA THR A 32 46.76 -16.09 99.67
C THR A 32 46.64 -15.07 98.54
N ALA A 33 46.00 -15.46 97.43
CA ALA A 33 45.83 -14.71 96.18
C ALA A 33 47.11 -14.47 95.37
N GLU A 34 48.26 -15.01 95.79
CA GLU A 34 49.47 -15.01 94.97
C GLU A 34 49.27 -15.88 93.72
N ILE A 35 49.63 -15.35 92.55
CA ILE A 35 49.54 -16.05 91.25
C ILE A 35 50.96 -16.37 90.80
N ILE A 36 51.19 -17.65 90.47
CA ILE A 36 52.48 -18.11 89.95
C ILE A 36 52.26 -18.99 88.71
N TYR A 37 53.33 -19.18 87.95
CA TYR A 37 53.35 -20.18 86.90
C TYR A 37 53.78 -21.53 87.48
N ASN A 38 52.97 -22.56 87.28
CA ASN A 38 53.35 -23.94 87.58
C ASN A 38 54.19 -24.49 86.43
N ALA A 39 55.51 -24.58 86.62
CA ALA A 39 56.40 -25.11 85.60
C ALA A 39 56.19 -26.61 85.33
N ASP A 40 55.72 -27.39 86.31
CA ASP A 40 55.50 -28.83 86.17
C ASP A 40 54.27 -29.15 85.29
N TYR A 41 53.25 -28.28 85.31
CA TYR A 41 51.99 -28.48 84.56
C TYR A 41 51.75 -27.47 83.45
N GLY A 42 52.62 -26.47 83.28
CA GLY A 42 52.53 -25.49 82.19
C GLY A 42 51.36 -24.52 82.29
N VAL A 43 50.81 -24.31 83.49
CA VAL A 43 49.61 -23.49 83.71
C VAL A 43 49.87 -22.40 84.74
N MET A 44 49.21 -21.25 84.59
CA MET A 44 49.12 -20.27 85.66
C MET A 44 48.26 -20.86 86.79
N GLN A 45 48.65 -20.64 88.04
CA GLN A 45 47.94 -21.10 89.24
C GLN A 45 47.91 -20.01 90.30
N PHE A 46 46.93 -20.03 91.20
CA PHE A 46 46.84 -19.10 92.33
C PHE A 46 46.75 -19.82 93.67
N CYS A 47 47.24 -19.20 94.74
CA CYS A 47 47.13 -19.72 96.09
C CYS A 47 45.77 -19.31 96.69
N ASN A 48 44.92 -20.27 97.03
CA ASN A 48 43.62 -19.99 97.66
C ASN A 48 43.70 -19.82 99.20
N GLY A 49 44.92 -19.74 99.73
CA GLY A 49 45.20 -19.68 101.17
C GLY A 49 45.49 -21.03 101.83
N THR A 50 45.39 -22.15 101.11
CA THR A 50 45.85 -23.47 101.58
C THR A 50 46.49 -24.32 100.49
N LEU A 51 46.02 -24.22 99.24
CA LEU A 51 46.48 -25.01 98.10
C LEU A 51 46.66 -24.15 96.84
N TRP A 52 47.54 -24.60 95.94
CA TRP A 52 47.69 -24.06 94.59
C TRP A 52 46.57 -24.59 93.67
N VAL A 53 45.86 -23.68 92.99
CA VAL A 53 44.73 -23.99 92.09
C VAL A 53 45.02 -23.44 90.69
N SER A 54 44.87 -24.27 89.65
CA SER A 54 45.05 -23.86 88.25
C SER A 54 44.05 -22.79 87.82
N LEU A 55 44.55 -21.74 87.13
CA LEU A 55 43.76 -20.71 86.44
C LEU A 55 43.44 -21.12 84.99
N GLY A 56 44.14 -22.10 84.44
CA GLY A 56 43.77 -22.74 83.19
C GLY A 56 42.70 -23.79 83.43
N ASN A 57 41.49 -23.58 82.90
CA ASN A 57 40.53 -24.67 82.74
C ASN A 57 41.13 -25.69 81.75
N ASN A 58 40.99 -26.99 82.04
CA ASN A 58 41.34 -28.08 81.13
C ASN A 58 40.47 -28.14 79.86
N ASP A 59 39.70 -27.09 79.57
CA ASP A 59 38.81 -26.97 78.42
C ASP A 59 39.25 -25.78 77.55
N VAL A 60 40.42 -25.89 76.92
CA VAL A 60 40.83 -24.95 75.87
C VAL A 60 40.10 -25.32 74.58
N GLY A 61 38.85 -24.86 74.48
CA GLY A 61 37.98 -25.05 73.32
C GLY A 61 36.75 -24.15 73.33
N GLY A 62 36.86 -22.94 73.87
CA GLY A 62 35.74 -21.99 74.04
C GLY A 62 35.39 -21.19 72.78
N GLY A 63 35.49 -21.79 71.60
CA GLY A 63 34.90 -21.25 70.37
C GLY A 63 33.65 -22.07 70.02
N VAL A 64 32.56 -21.40 69.65
CA VAL A 64 31.28 -22.06 69.33
C VAL A 64 31.49 -23.04 68.16
N SER A 65 31.45 -24.35 68.45
CA SER A 65 31.77 -25.42 67.49
C SER A 65 30.55 -25.95 66.74
N THR A 66 29.35 -25.52 67.12
CA THR A 66 28.10 -25.86 66.46
C THR A 66 27.16 -24.66 66.47
N LEU A 67 26.40 -24.48 65.39
CA LEU A 67 25.47 -23.36 65.23
C LEU A 67 24.47 -23.19 66.40
N PRO A 68 23.98 -24.25 67.07
CA PRO A 68 23.09 -24.11 68.24
C PRO A 68 23.75 -23.54 69.51
N ALA A 69 25.08 -23.49 69.60
CA ALA A 69 25.78 -22.89 70.73
C ALA A 69 25.91 -21.36 70.61
N LEU A 70 25.43 -20.77 69.51
CA LEU A 70 25.22 -19.33 69.37
C LEU A 70 23.91 -18.93 70.07
N THR A 71 24.00 -18.16 71.15
CA THR A 71 22.82 -17.76 71.95
C THR A 71 21.93 -16.70 71.28
N ASP A 72 22.42 -16.05 70.23
CA ASP A 72 21.72 -15.10 69.36
C ASP A 72 21.01 -15.78 68.17
N VAL A 73 21.08 -17.12 68.08
CA VAL A 73 20.48 -17.93 67.02
C VAL A 73 19.47 -18.90 67.65
N THR A 74 18.19 -18.78 67.29
CA THR A 74 17.11 -19.64 67.80
C THR A 74 16.65 -20.62 66.72
N LEU A 75 17.03 -21.89 66.81
CA LEU A 75 16.68 -22.95 65.84
C LEU A 75 15.72 -23.94 66.48
N SER A 76 14.40 -23.76 66.34
CA SER A 76 13.43 -24.56 67.11
C SER A 76 13.09 -25.92 66.51
N SER A 77 13.55 -26.25 65.30
CA SER A 77 13.53 -27.59 64.67
C SER A 77 14.12 -27.48 63.25
N PRO A 78 15.45 -27.34 63.09
CA PRO A 78 16.04 -27.13 61.77
C PRO A 78 15.85 -28.35 60.87
N ALA A 79 15.27 -28.15 59.68
CA ALA A 79 15.18 -29.16 58.64
C ALA A 79 16.25 -28.95 57.56
N SER A 80 16.58 -30.00 56.80
CA SER A 80 17.46 -29.87 55.64
C SER A 80 16.83 -28.93 54.61
N GLY A 81 17.54 -27.87 54.23
CA GLY A 81 17.06 -26.85 53.30
C GLY A 81 16.41 -25.62 53.94
N ASP A 82 16.35 -25.54 55.27
CA ASP A 82 15.99 -24.30 55.98
C ASP A 82 17.07 -23.23 55.79
N LEU A 83 16.63 -21.97 55.70
CA LEU A 83 17.51 -20.81 55.66
C LEU A 83 17.52 -20.11 57.02
N LEU A 84 18.64 -19.49 57.36
CA LEU A 84 18.73 -18.60 58.52
C LEU A 84 18.19 -17.23 58.13
N TYR A 85 17.12 -16.79 58.80
CA TYR A 85 16.44 -15.53 58.51
C TYR A 85 16.45 -14.65 59.76
N TYR A 86 16.91 -13.41 59.62
CA TYR A 86 16.81 -12.43 60.70
C TYR A 86 15.40 -11.84 60.71
N ASN A 87 14.62 -12.16 61.74
CA ASN A 87 13.23 -11.71 61.86
C ASN A 87 13.06 -10.29 62.44
N GLY A 88 14.16 -9.54 62.55
CA GLY A 88 14.20 -8.24 63.19
C GLY A 88 14.61 -8.26 64.67
N SER A 89 14.70 -9.42 65.31
CA SER A 89 15.13 -9.55 66.72
C SER A 89 16.05 -10.73 67.01
N ALA A 90 15.96 -11.82 66.24
CA ALA A 90 16.84 -12.98 66.34
C ALA A 90 17.03 -13.63 64.97
N TRP A 91 18.13 -14.38 64.83
CA TRP A 91 18.30 -15.29 63.71
C TRP A 91 17.49 -16.56 63.98
N ILE A 92 16.52 -16.86 63.12
CA ILE A 92 15.64 -18.03 63.26
C ILE A 92 15.74 -18.95 62.04
N ASN A 93 15.41 -20.23 62.19
CA ASN A 93 15.24 -21.12 61.03
C ASN A 93 13.90 -20.81 60.34
N GLN A 94 13.96 -20.56 59.03
CA GLN A 94 12.78 -20.38 58.18
C GLN A 94 12.79 -21.41 57.06
N ALA A 95 11.64 -22.05 56.86
CA ALA A 95 11.44 -22.94 55.74
C ALA A 95 11.60 -22.15 54.42
N SER A 96 12.40 -22.67 53.51
CA SER A 96 12.65 -22.05 52.20
C SER A 96 11.37 -21.85 51.37
N SER A 97 10.31 -22.61 51.65
CA SER A 97 9.00 -22.53 50.99
C SER A 97 8.22 -21.23 51.27
N GLY A 98 8.59 -20.45 52.30
CA GLY A 98 7.87 -19.23 52.70
C GLY A 98 8.56 -17.90 52.33
N LEU A 99 9.84 -17.92 51.93
CA LEU A 99 10.65 -16.70 51.78
C LEU A 99 10.53 -16.02 50.40
N PHE A 100 10.02 -16.73 49.39
CA PHE A 100 9.88 -16.20 48.03
C PHE A 100 8.44 -15.85 47.63
N SER A 101 7.55 -15.62 48.59
CA SER A 101 6.15 -15.22 48.31
C SER A 101 5.99 -13.82 47.67
N ALA A 102 7.07 -13.23 47.17
CA ALA A 102 7.11 -11.94 46.47
C ALA A 102 7.48 -12.06 44.98
N ASP A 103 7.37 -13.23 44.35
CA ASP A 103 7.34 -13.34 42.89
C ASP A 103 6.12 -14.15 42.46
N SER A 104 4.99 -13.45 42.28
CA SER A 104 3.69 -14.07 42.02
C SER A 104 3.57 -14.50 40.55
N ILE A 105 4.37 -15.46 40.11
CA ILE A 105 4.07 -16.22 38.90
C ILE A 105 2.86 -17.11 39.24
N THR A 106 1.67 -16.68 38.86
CA THR A 106 0.41 -17.31 39.28
C THR A 106 -0.29 -18.06 38.15
N SER A 107 -0.89 -19.19 38.56
CA SER A 107 -1.72 -20.18 37.86
C SER A 107 -1.10 -20.93 36.67
N GLY A 108 -0.63 -22.16 36.91
CA GLY A 108 -0.29 -23.17 35.91
C GLY A 108 1.20 -23.25 35.56
N THR A 109 1.94 -22.15 35.70
CA THR A 109 3.39 -22.15 35.48
C THR A 109 4.08 -23.05 36.51
N THR A 110 4.77 -24.07 36.02
CA THR A 110 5.50 -25.05 36.85
C THR A 110 6.90 -24.56 37.17
N SER A 111 7.54 -23.84 36.24
CA SER A 111 8.83 -23.19 36.47
C SER A 111 9.07 -22.02 35.51
N VAL A 112 9.84 -21.03 35.98
CA VAL A 112 10.61 -20.13 35.12
C VAL A 112 12.08 -20.43 35.37
N THR A 113 12.75 -20.92 34.33
CA THR A 113 14.11 -21.44 34.46
C THR A 113 15.07 -20.52 33.73
N ALA A 114 15.97 -19.86 34.46
CA ALA A 114 17.17 -19.29 33.86
C ALA A 114 18.12 -20.44 33.51
N ASN A 115 18.20 -20.78 32.24
CA ASN A 115 19.00 -21.91 31.79
C ASN A 115 20.49 -21.52 31.74
N THR A 116 21.38 -22.45 32.08
CA THR A 116 22.84 -22.25 31.98
C THR A 116 23.31 -22.01 30.54
N THR A 117 22.45 -22.30 29.56
CA THR A 117 22.65 -22.04 28.13
C THR A 117 22.24 -20.61 27.68
N GLY A 118 21.82 -19.75 28.61
CA GLY A 118 21.69 -18.31 28.37
C GLY A 118 20.30 -17.82 27.93
N TYR A 119 19.26 -18.66 28.04
CA TYR A 119 17.88 -18.28 27.80
C TYR A 119 17.01 -18.48 29.06
N ILE A 120 15.90 -17.76 29.14
CA ILE A 120 14.90 -17.92 30.21
C ILE A 120 13.69 -18.65 29.63
N SER A 121 13.29 -19.81 30.16
CA SER A 121 12.11 -20.56 29.69
C SER A 121 10.93 -20.48 30.65
N LEU A 122 9.73 -20.45 30.07
CA LEU A 122 8.43 -20.56 30.73
C LEU A 122 7.90 -21.98 30.52
N THR A 123 7.67 -22.73 31.60
CA THR A 123 7.18 -24.12 31.53
C THR A 123 5.83 -24.23 32.20
N THR A 124 4.84 -24.76 31.49
CA THR A 124 3.46 -25.00 31.98
C THR A 124 3.12 -26.47 31.76
N GLY A 125 2.65 -27.17 32.79
CA GLY A 125 2.27 -28.59 32.67
C GLY A 125 3.43 -29.50 32.21
N GLY A 126 4.67 -29.14 32.50
CA GLY A 126 5.88 -29.89 32.11
C GLY A 126 6.38 -29.64 30.68
N ALA A 127 5.74 -28.77 29.90
CA ALA A 127 6.20 -28.39 28.56
C ALA A 127 6.63 -26.90 28.51
N THR A 128 7.72 -26.60 27.81
CA THR A 128 8.14 -25.21 27.56
C THR A 128 7.12 -24.53 26.64
N THR A 129 6.38 -23.57 27.18
CA THR A 129 5.36 -22.79 26.47
C THR A 129 5.87 -21.43 26.03
N GLY A 130 7.13 -21.09 26.27
CA GLY A 130 7.78 -19.92 25.70
C GLY A 130 9.17 -19.71 26.29
N TYR A 131 10.02 -18.92 25.65
CA TYR A 131 11.34 -18.58 26.18
C TYR A 131 11.85 -17.25 25.61
N PHE A 132 12.74 -16.60 26.34
CA PHE A 132 13.55 -15.48 25.85
C PHE A 132 14.88 -16.03 25.35
N ASP A 133 15.13 -15.95 24.05
CA ASP A 133 16.41 -16.42 23.48
C ASP A 133 17.61 -15.58 23.94
N THR A 134 18.82 -15.98 23.55
CA THR A 134 20.06 -15.27 23.89
C THR A 134 20.16 -13.86 23.30
N ALA A 135 19.28 -13.51 22.35
CA ALA A 135 19.14 -12.18 21.76
C ALA A 135 18.01 -11.36 22.42
N GLY A 136 17.37 -11.87 23.46
CA GLY A 136 16.29 -11.22 24.20
C GLY A 136 14.94 -11.25 23.49
N ARG A 137 14.76 -12.09 22.46
CA ARG A 137 13.48 -12.24 21.76
C ARG A 137 12.58 -13.22 22.50
N LEU A 138 11.33 -12.82 22.72
CA LEU A 138 10.31 -13.73 23.23
C LEU A 138 9.84 -14.67 22.10
N ILE A 139 10.07 -15.97 22.29
CA ILE A 139 9.58 -17.05 21.44
C ILE A 139 8.45 -17.74 22.20
N ALA A 140 7.21 -17.56 21.77
CA ALA A 140 6.04 -18.15 22.40
C ALA A 140 5.00 -18.58 21.35
N PRO A 141 4.23 -19.66 21.58
CA PRO A 141 3.07 -20.02 20.80
C PRO A 141 1.94 -19.03 21.09
N GLY A 142 1.91 -17.94 20.31
CA GLY A 142 0.95 -16.85 20.44
C GLY A 142 1.29 -15.87 21.57
N ILE A 143 1.03 -14.58 21.34
CA ILE A 143 1.06 -13.53 22.35
C ILE A 143 -0.37 -12.98 22.43
N SER A 144 -1.06 -13.22 23.55
CA SER A 144 -2.40 -12.68 23.81
C SER A 144 -2.29 -11.56 24.85
N LEU A 145 -2.57 -10.32 24.44
CA LEU A 145 -2.61 -9.16 25.32
C LEU A 145 -4.07 -8.74 25.51
N THR A 146 -4.50 -8.60 26.76
CA THR A 146 -5.82 -8.06 27.11
C THR A 146 -5.83 -6.54 27.24
N SER A 147 -4.67 -5.89 27.12
CA SER A 147 -4.53 -4.44 27.19
C SER A 147 -4.93 -3.76 25.88
N MET A 148 -5.62 -2.62 26.00
CA MET A 148 -6.11 -1.77 24.91
C MET A 148 -5.03 -1.22 23.95
N TYR A 149 -3.74 -1.37 24.24
CA TYR A 149 -2.63 -0.81 23.45
C TYR A 149 -1.89 -1.81 22.55
N GLY A 150 -2.31 -3.08 22.50
CA GLY A 150 -1.72 -4.08 21.60
C GLY A 150 -0.21 -4.32 21.84
N ILE A 151 0.48 -4.82 20.80
CA ILE A 151 1.94 -5.04 20.79
C ILE A 151 2.60 -3.83 20.11
N SER A 152 3.46 -3.11 20.82
CA SER A 152 4.31 -2.05 20.24
C SER A 152 5.73 -2.58 20.03
N SER A 153 6.21 -2.55 18.79
CA SER A 153 7.56 -3.00 18.42
C SER A 153 8.11 -2.19 17.26
N SER A 154 9.42 -1.93 17.24
CA SER A 154 10.07 -1.29 16.07
C SER A 154 10.09 -2.21 14.84
N ASN A 155 10.18 -3.53 15.04
CA ASN A 155 10.15 -4.55 13.98
C ASN A 155 9.35 -5.77 14.47
N ALA A 156 8.63 -6.44 13.57
CA ALA A 156 7.99 -7.73 13.80
C ALA A 156 8.32 -8.69 12.65
N TYR A 157 8.68 -9.94 12.96
CA TYR A 157 8.96 -10.98 11.97
C TYR A 157 7.98 -12.14 12.16
N ILE A 158 7.21 -12.47 11.13
CA ILE A 158 6.16 -13.49 11.16
C ILE A 158 6.44 -14.45 10.00
N SER A 159 6.74 -15.71 10.32
CA SER A 159 7.18 -16.73 9.35
C SER A 159 6.03 -17.53 8.71
N ASN A 160 4.79 -17.32 9.16
CA ASN A 160 3.60 -18.00 8.66
C ASN A 160 2.46 -16.97 8.48
N GLN A 161 1.28 -17.26 9.03
CA GLN A 161 0.11 -16.39 8.92
C GLN A 161 0.06 -15.40 10.08
N LEU A 162 -0.15 -14.12 9.77
CA LEU A 162 -0.59 -13.10 10.72
C LEU A 162 -2.12 -12.97 10.62
N ASN A 163 -2.84 -13.48 11.63
CA ASN A 163 -4.27 -13.27 11.74
C ASN A 163 -4.56 -12.02 12.58
N ILE A 164 -5.01 -10.93 11.94
CA ILE A 164 -5.47 -9.74 12.63
C ILE A 164 -7.00 -9.81 12.70
N ARG A 165 -7.53 -10.20 13.86
CA ARG A 165 -8.97 -10.22 14.14
C ARG A 165 -9.25 -9.40 15.39
N ASN A 166 -10.15 -8.43 15.28
CA ASN A 166 -10.66 -7.71 16.43
C ASN A 166 -11.89 -8.45 16.99
N VAL A 167 -11.97 -8.63 18.32
CA VAL A 167 -13.05 -9.38 19.01
C VAL A 167 -14.08 -8.42 19.65
N VAL A 168 -13.91 -7.11 19.49
CA VAL A 168 -14.76 -6.05 20.10
C VAL A 168 -15.37 -5.18 18.99
N PRO A 169 -16.65 -4.73 19.08
CA PRO A 169 -17.34 -4.07 17.97
C PRO A 169 -16.88 -2.62 17.82
N VAL A 170 -15.79 -2.41 17.08
CA VAL A 170 -15.55 -1.16 16.36
C VAL A 170 -15.77 -1.42 14.88
N ALA A 171 -16.36 -0.45 14.18
CA ALA A 171 -16.83 -0.60 12.80
C ALA A 171 -15.72 -0.90 11.78
N ASP A 172 -14.45 -0.75 12.17
CA ASP A 172 -13.29 -0.92 11.31
C ASP A 172 -12.62 -2.28 11.57
N TYR A 173 -12.84 -3.21 10.66
CA TYR A 173 -12.22 -4.54 10.65
C TYR A 173 -10.99 -4.51 9.73
N GLY A 174 -9.77 -4.38 10.27
CA GLY A 174 -8.57 -4.48 9.44
C GLY A 174 -7.25 -4.10 10.11
N LEU A 175 -6.15 -4.29 9.36
CA LEU A 175 -4.85 -3.69 9.66
C LEU A 175 -4.95 -2.17 9.45
N VAL A 176 -4.84 -1.38 10.52
CA VAL A 176 -4.79 0.08 10.44
C VAL A 176 -3.31 0.50 10.42
N VAL A 177 -2.87 1.10 9.31
CA VAL A 177 -1.55 1.74 9.21
C VAL A 177 -1.77 3.25 9.23
N GLY A 178 -1.51 3.88 10.37
CA GLY A 178 -1.60 5.33 10.54
C GLY A 178 -0.22 5.97 10.48
N GLY A 179 -0.07 7.04 9.71
CA GLY A 179 1.11 7.90 9.72
C GLY A 179 0.73 9.36 9.97
N SER A 180 1.73 10.21 10.16
CA SER A 180 1.57 11.63 10.53
C SER A 180 2.04 12.59 9.44
N SER A 181 2.22 12.14 8.19
CA SER A 181 2.86 12.93 7.13
C SER A 181 2.20 12.78 5.75
N THR A 182 2.49 13.70 4.84
CA THR A 182 1.84 13.83 3.53
C THR A 182 2.21 12.76 2.49
N GLU A 183 2.91 11.69 2.88
CA GLU A 183 3.41 10.61 1.99
C GLU A 183 3.32 9.24 2.67
N ASP A 184 2.20 8.96 3.33
CA ASP A 184 1.99 7.69 4.02
C ASP A 184 1.41 6.62 3.08
N GLY A 185 1.93 5.41 3.14
CA GLY A 185 1.48 4.28 2.32
C GLY A 185 1.91 2.92 2.89
N ILE A 186 1.24 1.86 2.45
CA ILE A 186 1.61 0.48 2.80
C ILE A 186 2.44 -0.09 1.64
N THR A 187 3.74 -0.28 1.86
CA THR A 187 4.59 -1.01 0.92
C THR A 187 4.44 -2.50 1.17
N ILE A 188 3.72 -3.20 0.28
CA ILE A 188 3.65 -4.66 0.27
C ILE A 188 4.64 -5.16 -0.77
N ARG A 189 5.76 -5.69 -0.31
CA ARG A 189 6.77 -6.32 -1.17
C ARG A 189 6.58 -7.82 -1.14
N LEU A 190 6.21 -8.37 -2.28
CA LEU A 190 6.11 -9.80 -2.53
C LEU A 190 7.41 -10.20 -3.24
N GLU A 191 8.16 -11.17 -2.70
CA GLU A 191 9.51 -11.51 -3.16
C GLU A 191 9.62 -12.93 -3.75
N ASP A 192 8.50 -13.55 -4.15
CA ASP A 192 8.54 -14.89 -4.71
C ASP A 192 8.92 -14.86 -6.20
N SER A 193 9.84 -15.74 -6.59
CA SER A 193 10.26 -15.93 -7.97
C SER A 193 9.24 -16.72 -8.79
N ALA A 194 8.21 -17.29 -8.15
CA ALA A 194 7.23 -18.19 -8.75
C ALA A 194 5.95 -17.51 -9.28
N SER A 195 6.00 -16.31 -9.87
CA SER A 195 4.91 -15.66 -10.66
C SER A 195 3.49 -15.59 -10.04
N ASN A 196 3.30 -15.95 -8.76
CA ASN A 196 1.99 -16.07 -8.11
C ASN A 196 1.80 -15.06 -6.97
N ASP A 197 2.68 -14.07 -6.90
CA ASP A 197 2.63 -13.01 -5.92
C ASP A 197 1.45 -12.08 -6.17
N ALA A 198 0.43 -12.18 -5.30
CA ALA A 198 -0.80 -11.40 -5.43
C ALA A 198 -1.30 -10.86 -4.08
N ILE A 199 -1.71 -9.59 -4.05
CA ILE A 199 -2.65 -9.07 -3.06
C ILE A 199 -4.05 -9.45 -3.55
N THR A 200 -4.77 -10.22 -2.73
CA THR A 200 -6.02 -10.86 -3.13
C THR A 200 -7.12 -10.54 -2.13
N THR A 201 -8.30 -10.12 -2.61
CA THR A 201 -9.46 -9.81 -1.74
C THR A 201 -10.65 -10.70 -2.08
N TYR A 202 -11.27 -11.26 -1.04
CA TYR A 202 -12.43 -12.15 -1.16
C TYR A 202 -13.66 -11.55 -0.49
N ALA A 203 -14.83 -11.79 -1.08
CA ALA A 203 -16.14 -11.61 -0.45
C ALA A 203 -16.76 -12.99 -0.25
N GLY A 204 -16.67 -13.53 0.97
CA GLY A 204 -16.96 -14.94 1.23
C GLY A 204 -15.93 -15.83 0.52
N THR A 205 -16.39 -16.68 -0.41
CA THR A 205 -15.51 -17.52 -1.25
C THR A 205 -15.21 -16.90 -2.62
N ASN A 206 -15.87 -15.79 -2.98
CA ASN A 206 -15.69 -15.16 -4.28
C ASN A 206 -14.43 -14.29 -4.27
N LEU A 207 -13.54 -14.51 -5.23
CA LEU A 207 -12.48 -13.55 -5.51
C LEU A 207 -13.12 -12.28 -6.07
N THR A 208 -12.73 -11.10 -5.56
CA THR A 208 -13.29 -9.81 -5.98
C THR A 208 -12.25 -8.89 -6.60
N HIS A 209 -11.03 -8.86 -6.04
CA HIS A 209 -9.93 -8.09 -6.61
C HIS A 209 -8.61 -8.82 -6.45
N GLN A 210 -7.73 -8.63 -7.43
CA GLN A 210 -6.37 -9.14 -7.40
C GLN A 210 -5.39 -8.11 -7.98
N LEU A 211 -4.31 -7.83 -7.26
CA LEU A 211 -3.16 -7.05 -7.71
C LEU A 211 -1.96 -7.98 -7.72
N PHE A 212 -1.34 -8.20 -8.88
CA PHE A 212 -0.23 -9.15 -9.00
C PHE A 212 0.72 -8.75 -10.12
N THR A 213 1.86 -9.44 -10.20
CA THR A 213 2.78 -9.32 -11.33
C THR A 213 2.83 -10.63 -12.10
N SER A 214 2.77 -10.56 -13.43
CA SER A 214 2.99 -11.71 -14.31
C SER A 214 4.10 -11.38 -15.30
N THR A 215 5.23 -12.08 -15.26
CA THR A 215 6.37 -11.84 -16.19
C THR A 215 6.75 -10.36 -16.34
N ASN A 216 6.89 -9.63 -15.22
CA ASN A 216 7.17 -8.18 -15.18
C ASN A 216 6.03 -7.26 -15.68
N ASP A 217 4.83 -7.78 -15.91
CA ASP A 217 3.61 -7.01 -16.18
C ASP A 217 2.85 -6.77 -14.87
N GLY A 218 2.59 -5.50 -14.53
CA GLY A 218 1.71 -5.14 -13.43
C GLY A 218 0.25 -5.32 -13.83
N VAL A 219 -0.48 -6.13 -13.06
CA VAL A 219 -1.87 -6.50 -13.36
C VAL A 219 -2.80 -6.16 -12.21
N TYR A 220 -3.91 -5.51 -12.54
CA TYR A 220 -5.06 -5.35 -11.65
C TYR A 220 -6.30 -5.98 -12.28
N LYS A 221 -6.95 -6.87 -11.53
CA LYS A 221 -8.19 -7.53 -11.95
C LYS A 221 -9.31 -7.30 -10.95
N ILE A 222 -10.51 -7.09 -11.48
CA ILE A 222 -11.77 -7.02 -10.74
C ILE A 222 -12.70 -8.11 -11.26
N TYR A 223 -13.26 -8.85 -10.32
CA TYR A 223 -14.06 -10.04 -10.56
C TYR A 223 -15.51 -9.81 -10.13
N SER A 224 -16.45 -10.44 -10.84
CA SER A 224 -17.81 -10.60 -10.34
C SER A 224 -17.98 -11.92 -9.57
N GLU A 225 -19.19 -12.19 -9.09
CA GLU A 225 -19.54 -13.48 -8.48
C GLU A 225 -19.09 -14.67 -9.34
N GLY A 226 -18.60 -15.72 -8.68
CA GLY A 226 -18.03 -16.89 -9.36
C GLY A 226 -16.60 -16.70 -9.87
N SER A 227 -15.89 -15.66 -9.44
CA SER A 227 -14.50 -15.37 -9.84
C SER A 227 -14.35 -15.18 -11.35
N VAL A 228 -15.31 -14.48 -11.97
CA VAL A 228 -15.27 -14.15 -13.40
C VAL A 228 -14.60 -12.79 -13.60
N ASP A 229 -13.48 -12.76 -14.32
CA ASP A 229 -12.75 -11.54 -14.68
C ASP A 229 -13.66 -10.60 -15.48
N LYS A 230 -13.96 -9.43 -14.93
CA LYS A 230 -14.79 -8.40 -15.59
C LYS A 230 -13.96 -7.21 -16.02
N ILE A 231 -13.02 -6.78 -15.21
CA ILE A 231 -12.14 -5.66 -15.53
C ILE A 231 -10.71 -6.12 -15.34
N GLN A 232 -9.87 -5.79 -16.30
CA GLN A 232 -8.46 -6.12 -16.30
C GLN A 232 -7.67 -4.92 -16.79
N LEU A 233 -6.71 -4.46 -15.97
CA LEU A 233 -5.74 -3.44 -16.32
C LEU A 233 -4.35 -4.10 -16.32
N HIS A 234 -3.71 -4.12 -17.48
CA HIS A 234 -2.36 -4.63 -17.70
C HIS A 234 -1.44 -3.49 -18.12
N SER A 235 -0.20 -3.53 -17.66
CA SER A 235 0.85 -2.61 -18.11
C SER A 235 1.47 -3.01 -19.46
N ALA A 236 1.45 -4.30 -19.82
CA ALA A 236 2.10 -4.85 -21.02
C ALA A 236 1.24 -5.88 -21.79
N GLY A 237 -0.07 -5.87 -21.59
CA GLY A 237 -1.03 -6.79 -22.20
C GLY A 237 -2.37 -6.15 -22.56
N LEU A 238 -3.37 -6.98 -22.87
CA LEU A 238 -4.73 -6.48 -23.14
C LEU A 238 -5.40 -6.02 -21.85
N SER A 239 -5.89 -4.78 -21.86
CA SER A 239 -6.77 -4.23 -20.82
C SER A 239 -8.20 -4.16 -21.33
N TYR A 240 -9.18 -4.46 -20.48
CA TYR A 240 -10.59 -4.44 -20.87
C TYR A 240 -11.53 -4.16 -19.70
N PHE A 241 -12.75 -3.73 -20.06
CA PHE A 241 -13.87 -3.51 -19.16
C PHE A 241 -15.12 -4.22 -19.73
N ASN A 242 -15.47 -5.35 -19.13
CA ASN A 242 -16.60 -6.21 -19.51
C ASN A 242 -17.65 -6.33 -18.39
N GLY A 243 -17.51 -5.53 -17.33
CA GLY A 243 -18.44 -5.49 -16.19
C GLY A 243 -19.72 -4.67 -16.43
N GLY A 244 -19.83 -4.00 -17.58
CA GLY A 244 -20.91 -3.07 -17.91
C GLY A 244 -20.42 -1.93 -18.80
N ASN A 245 -21.21 -0.87 -18.92
CA ASN A 245 -20.86 0.33 -19.67
C ASN A 245 -19.81 1.17 -18.91
N VAL A 246 -18.84 1.74 -19.63
CA VAL A 246 -17.81 2.63 -19.07
C VAL A 246 -18.20 4.08 -19.28
N GLY A 247 -18.34 4.83 -18.18
CA GLY A 247 -18.58 6.28 -18.21
C GLY A 247 -17.30 7.05 -17.88
N ILE A 248 -16.93 8.02 -18.73
CA ILE A 248 -15.90 9.02 -18.44
C ILE A 248 -16.57 10.38 -18.32
N GLY A 249 -16.52 10.99 -17.14
CA GLY A 249 -17.26 12.23 -16.84
C GLY A 249 -18.77 12.03 -16.62
N THR A 250 -19.24 10.78 -16.55
CA THR A 250 -20.64 10.44 -16.26
C THR A 250 -20.72 9.14 -15.43
N VAL A 251 -21.76 9.00 -14.61
CA VAL A 251 -22.07 7.78 -13.84
C VAL A 251 -23.25 6.99 -14.42
N THR A 252 -23.89 7.51 -15.48
CA THR A 252 -25.03 6.87 -16.17
C THR A 252 -24.73 6.73 -17.67
N PRO A 253 -23.75 5.92 -18.07
CA PRO A 253 -23.43 5.70 -19.48
C PRO A 253 -24.55 4.92 -20.20
N ASP A 254 -25.02 5.48 -21.31
CA ASP A 254 -26.10 4.94 -22.17
C ASP A 254 -25.59 3.99 -23.27
N ALA A 255 -24.28 3.94 -23.49
CA ALA A 255 -23.60 3.01 -24.40
C ALA A 255 -22.42 2.34 -23.70
N SER A 256 -21.83 1.31 -24.33
CA SER A 256 -20.70 0.57 -23.75
C SER A 256 -19.50 1.45 -23.37
N LEU A 257 -19.30 2.56 -24.09
CA LEU A 257 -18.39 3.64 -23.70
C LEU A 257 -19.10 4.99 -23.94
N THR A 258 -19.33 5.74 -22.87
CA THR A 258 -19.86 7.12 -22.93
C THR A 258 -18.83 8.07 -22.34
N VAL A 259 -18.38 9.05 -23.12
CA VAL A 259 -17.45 10.11 -22.68
C VAL A 259 -18.16 11.45 -22.74
N VAL A 260 -18.39 12.07 -21.58
CA VAL A 260 -18.89 13.45 -21.48
C VAL A 260 -17.69 14.38 -21.40
N GLY A 261 -17.14 14.73 -22.57
CA GLY A 261 -15.93 15.55 -22.69
C GLY A 261 -15.21 15.36 -24.02
N LEU A 262 -14.01 15.94 -24.14
CA LEU A 262 -13.16 15.81 -25.31
C LEU A 262 -12.39 14.47 -25.30
N VAL A 263 -12.38 13.77 -26.42
CA VAL A 263 -11.52 12.58 -26.63
C VAL A 263 -10.28 13.01 -27.41
N SER A 264 -9.11 12.94 -26.78
CA SER A 264 -7.82 13.17 -27.45
C SER A 264 -7.25 11.84 -27.94
N ALA A 265 -7.19 11.65 -29.26
CA ALA A 265 -6.64 10.48 -29.90
C ALA A 265 -5.94 10.87 -31.20
N THR A 266 -4.87 10.15 -31.57
CA THR A 266 -4.19 10.34 -32.86
C THR A 266 -5.02 9.82 -34.03
N GLY A 267 -5.94 8.90 -33.76
CA GLY A 267 -6.91 8.39 -34.72
C GLY A 267 -8.05 7.65 -34.01
N VAL A 268 -9.22 7.67 -34.63
CA VAL A 268 -10.41 6.94 -34.17
C VAL A 268 -10.89 6.06 -35.32
N SER A 269 -10.91 4.75 -35.12
CA SER A 269 -11.46 3.78 -36.06
C SER A 269 -12.82 3.31 -35.56
N VAL A 270 -13.87 3.54 -36.34
CA VAL A 270 -15.24 3.18 -35.98
C VAL A 270 -15.81 2.29 -37.08
N SER A 271 -16.16 1.05 -36.74
CA SER A 271 -16.80 0.12 -37.69
C SER A 271 -18.27 0.44 -37.94
N GLY A 272 -18.89 1.21 -37.04
CA GLY A 272 -20.28 1.65 -37.13
C GLY A 272 -20.41 3.10 -37.59
N ILE A 273 -21.42 3.79 -37.07
CA ILE A 273 -21.74 5.17 -37.42
C ILE A 273 -21.00 6.12 -36.47
N VAL A 274 -20.40 7.18 -37.03
CA VAL A 274 -19.93 8.34 -36.26
C VAL A 274 -20.98 9.44 -36.38
N THR A 275 -21.58 9.84 -35.26
CA THR A 275 -22.44 11.03 -35.19
C THR A 275 -21.63 12.17 -34.56
N ALA A 276 -21.60 13.31 -35.24
CA ALA A 276 -20.90 14.50 -34.77
C ALA A 276 -21.69 15.74 -35.19
N THR A 277 -21.64 16.80 -34.39
CA THR A 277 -22.23 18.10 -34.75
C THR A 277 -21.46 18.77 -35.89
N TYR A 278 -20.14 18.57 -35.94
CA TYR A 278 -19.28 18.93 -37.06
C TYR A 278 -18.02 18.05 -37.06
N PHE A 279 -17.41 17.90 -38.23
CA PHE A 279 -16.08 17.31 -38.38
C PHE A 279 -15.11 18.45 -38.70
N GLU A 280 -14.03 18.59 -37.93
CA GLU A 280 -12.98 19.57 -38.17
C GLU A 280 -11.71 18.88 -38.66
N GLY A 281 -11.23 19.30 -39.83
CA GLY A 281 -10.09 18.69 -40.52
C GLY A 281 -10.10 19.02 -42.02
N ASP A 282 -9.08 18.56 -42.75
CA ASP A 282 -8.97 18.79 -44.20
C ASP A 282 -9.97 17.95 -45.04
N GLY A 283 -10.63 16.97 -44.41
CA GLY A 283 -11.59 16.07 -45.03
C GLY A 283 -11.02 15.20 -46.17
N SER A 284 -9.69 15.22 -46.40
CA SER A 284 -9.06 14.64 -47.59
C SER A 284 -9.18 13.11 -47.63
N ARG A 285 -9.38 12.49 -46.46
CA ARG A 285 -9.50 11.04 -46.26
C ARG A 285 -10.93 10.56 -45.98
N LEU A 286 -11.92 11.45 -45.98
CA LEU A 286 -13.33 11.05 -45.92
C LEU A 286 -13.73 10.45 -47.29
N THR A 287 -13.68 9.13 -47.40
CA THR A 287 -14.08 8.35 -48.58
C THR A 287 -15.30 7.51 -48.26
N GLY A 288 -15.99 6.97 -49.27
CA GLY A 288 -17.16 6.10 -49.04
C GLY A 288 -18.40 6.82 -48.49
N ILE A 289 -18.39 8.15 -48.41
CA ILE A 289 -19.62 8.96 -48.32
C ILE A 289 -20.28 8.92 -49.70
N ALA A 290 -20.85 7.76 -50.05
CA ALA A 290 -21.74 7.63 -51.18
C ALA A 290 -23.03 8.34 -50.80
N GLY A 291 -23.11 9.65 -51.08
CA GLY A 291 -24.40 10.29 -51.19
C GLY A 291 -25.18 9.52 -52.26
N GLY A 292 -26.27 8.87 -51.87
CA GLY A 292 -27.33 8.59 -52.83
C GLY A 292 -27.68 9.93 -53.47
N ASP A 293 -27.26 10.09 -54.73
CA ASP A 293 -27.56 11.19 -55.63
C ASP A 293 -27.24 12.62 -55.13
N ALA A 294 -25.95 12.95 -54.90
CA ALA A 294 -25.35 14.27 -55.22
C ALA A 294 -23.90 14.39 -54.71
N ASP A 295 -22.99 14.75 -55.62
CA ASP A 295 -21.60 15.09 -55.34
C ASP A 295 -21.48 16.48 -54.68
N ARG A 296 -21.22 16.46 -53.36
CA ARG A 296 -20.15 17.19 -52.66
C ARG A 296 -20.11 18.72 -52.71
N ILE A 297 -20.99 19.35 -51.93
CA ILE A 297 -20.67 20.61 -51.22
C ILE A 297 -20.82 20.33 -49.72
N VAL A 298 -19.74 20.41 -48.94
CA VAL A 298 -19.74 20.23 -47.47
C VAL A 298 -19.61 21.58 -46.75
N SER A 299 -20.32 21.76 -45.63
CA SER A 299 -20.39 23.05 -44.92
C SER A 299 -19.01 23.50 -44.41
N GLY A 300 -18.69 24.79 -44.62
CA GLY A 300 -17.36 25.36 -44.36
C GLY A 300 -16.64 25.81 -45.63
N THR A 301 -17.19 25.51 -46.81
CA THR A 301 -16.76 26.15 -48.06
C THR A 301 -17.26 27.59 -48.09
N THR A 302 -16.40 28.55 -47.73
CA THR A 302 -16.62 29.99 -47.99
C THR A 302 -16.43 30.34 -49.47
N SER A 303 -15.87 29.43 -50.26
CA SER A 303 -15.70 29.51 -51.71
C SER A 303 -15.94 28.14 -52.37
N ALA A 304 -17.18 27.66 -52.43
CA ALA A 304 -17.53 26.51 -53.29
C ALA A 304 -17.82 26.98 -54.73
N ILE A 305 -16.75 27.43 -55.37
CA ILE A 305 -16.54 27.31 -56.80
C ILE A 305 -15.17 26.63 -56.89
N ILE A 306 -15.10 25.37 -57.33
CA ILE A 306 -13.80 24.73 -57.58
C ILE A 306 -13.21 25.40 -58.81
N THR A 307 -12.35 26.40 -58.63
CA THR A 307 -11.29 26.65 -59.59
C THR A 307 -10.29 25.52 -59.43
N ASN A 308 -10.13 24.68 -60.45
CA ASN A 308 -8.90 23.89 -60.54
C ASN A 308 -7.74 24.88 -60.46
N GLU A 309 -6.90 24.81 -59.41
CA GLU A 309 -5.86 25.82 -59.13
C GLU A 309 -4.82 25.93 -60.25
N GLY A 310 -4.76 24.96 -61.17
CA GLY A 310 -3.95 25.05 -62.39
C GLY A 310 -4.60 25.79 -63.57
N THR A 311 -5.92 26.01 -63.57
CA THR A 311 -6.65 26.50 -64.77
C THR A 311 -7.71 27.57 -64.51
N GLY A 312 -8.10 27.85 -63.26
CA GLY A 312 -8.91 29.03 -62.92
C GLY A 312 -10.38 29.02 -63.38
N TYR A 313 -10.97 27.86 -63.68
CA TYR A 313 -12.39 27.75 -64.07
C TYR A 313 -13.14 26.66 -63.28
N ILE A 314 -14.48 26.80 -63.24
CA ILE A 314 -15.44 25.85 -62.64
C ILE A 314 -15.83 24.80 -63.69
N SER A 315 -15.54 23.52 -63.45
CA SER A 315 -15.87 22.44 -64.39
C SER A 315 -17.13 21.69 -63.96
N LEU A 316 -18.13 21.60 -64.82
CA LEU A 316 -19.25 20.68 -64.71
C LEU A 316 -18.90 19.44 -65.53
N THR A 317 -18.58 18.32 -64.89
CA THR A 317 -18.23 17.07 -65.58
C THR A 317 -19.36 16.06 -65.43
N THR A 318 -19.64 15.28 -66.47
CA THR A 318 -20.59 14.15 -66.39
C THR A 318 -19.82 12.85 -66.39
N THR A 319 -19.70 12.24 -65.21
CA THR A 319 -19.09 10.92 -64.95
C THR A 319 -17.59 10.82 -65.26
N ALA A 320 -16.87 10.09 -64.41
CA ALA A 320 -15.42 9.95 -64.41
C ALA A 320 -14.85 9.58 -65.79
N GLY A 321 -14.01 10.45 -66.36
CA GLY A 321 -13.24 10.20 -67.58
C GLY A 321 -13.72 10.90 -68.86
N ALA A 322 -14.85 11.63 -68.84
CA ALA A 322 -15.33 12.39 -70.00
C ALA A 322 -14.78 13.83 -70.03
N ALA A 323 -14.51 14.35 -71.23
CA ALA A 323 -14.14 15.75 -71.46
C ALA A 323 -15.16 16.70 -70.82
N ALA A 324 -14.69 17.82 -70.24
CA ALA A 324 -15.50 18.78 -69.49
C ALA A 324 -16.84 19.08 -70.22
N TRP A 325 -17.97 18.84 -69.55
CA TRP A 325 -19.29 19.01 -70.16
C TRP A 325 -19.57 20.51 -70.37
N GLY A 326 -19.27 21.35 -69.37
CA GLY A 326 -19.28 22.82 -69.46
C GLY A 326 -18.43 23.51 -68.38
N TYR A 327 -18.04 24.76 -68.61
CA TYR A 327 -17.29 25.60 -67.68
C TYR A 327 -17.68 27.08 -67.70
N LEU A 328 -17.53 27.74 -66.54
CA LEU A 328 -17.65 29.19 -66.40
C LEU A 328 -16.27 29.79 -66.15
N GLY A 329 -15.86 30.78 -66.96
CA GLY A 329 -14.54 31.42 -66.86
C GLY A 329 -14.59 32.90 -67.24
N SER A 330 -13.63 33.69 -66.76
CA SER A 330 -13.56 35.16 -66.97
C SER A 330 -13.30 35.57 -68.42
N SER A 331 -12.64 34.71 -69.19
CA SER A 331 -12.25 34.96 -70.59
C SER A 331 -13.20 34.29 -71.59
N ALA A 332 -13.75 33.13 -71.23
CA ALA A 332 -14.74 32.40 -71.99
C ALA A 332 -15.55 31.51 -71.04
N THR A 333 -16.84 31.41 -71.32
CA THR A 333 -17.77 30.49 -70.65
C THR A 333 -18.30 29.54 -71.72
N TYR A 334 -18.14 28.24 -71.51
CA TYR A 334 -18.65 27.20 -72.39
C TYR A 334 -19.71 26.41 -71.65
N LEU A 335 -20.96 26.62 -72.00
CA LEU A 335 -22.05 25.73 -71.61
C LEU A 335 -22.42 24.95 -72.87
N PRO A 336 -22.45 23.61 -72.84
CA PRO A 336 -22.88 22.82 -73.98
C PRO A 336 -24.36 23.14 -74.26
N ASN A 337 -24.86 22.71 -75.41
CA ASN A 337 -26.21 23.03 -75.89
C ASN A 337 -27.25 22.87 -74.77
N LEU A 338 -27.65 23.99 -74.16
CA LEU A 338 -28.72 24.03 -73.19
C LEU A 338 -29.98 23.82 -74.01
N ASN A 339 -30.50 22.59 -73.97
CA ASN A 339 -31.71 22.15 -74.66
C ASN A 339 -32.73 23.28 -74.83
N SER A 340 -33.08 23.50 -76.10
CA SER A 340 -33.54 24.74 -76.71
C SER A 340 -34.86 25.34 -76.21
N ASN A 341 -35.40 24.88 -75.08
CA ASN A 341 -36.72 25.28 -74.57
C ASN A 341 -36.74 25.77 -73.12
N LEU A 342 -35.60 25.94 -72.42
CA LEU A 342 -35.61 26.46 -71.04
C LEU A 342 -34.43 27.37 -70.65
N VAL A 343 -33.71 27.94 -71.62
CA VAL A 343 -32.93 29.15 -71.37
C VAL A 343 -33.80 30.32 -71.77
N SER A 344 -34.28 31.09 -70.79
CA SER A 344 -34.98 32.34 -71.06
C SER A 344 -34.05 33.25 -71.87
N SER A 345 -34.43 33.48 -73.13
CA SER A 345 -33.76 34.35 -74.10
C SER A 345 -33.73 35.83 -73.69
N THR A 346 -34.01 36.14 -72.42
CA THR A 346 -34.07 37.51 -71.91
C THR A 346 -32.70 38.08 -71.53
N ARG A 347 -31.62 37.29 -71.35
CA ARG A 347 -30.32 37.85 -70.92
C ARG A 347 -29.04 37.30 -71.60
N VAL A 348 -29.12 36.36 -72.54
CA VAL A 348 -27.98 36.05 -73.41
C VAL A 348 -28.06 36.91 -74.67
N SER A 349 -27.29 37.98 -74.63
CA SER A 349 -27.11 38.99 -75.65
C SER A 349 -26.25 38.44 -76.80
N ALA A 350 -26.90 38.01 -77.88
CA ALA A 350 -26.29 37.98 -79.23
C ALA A 350 -26.33 39.39 -79.86
N THR A 351 -26.04 40.44 -79.07
CA THR A 351 -26.43 41.83 -79.42
C THR A 351 -25.31 42.72 -79.94
N THR A 352 -24.12 42.20 -80.25
CA THR A 352 -23.14 42.95 -81.05
C THR A 352 -22.53 42.21 -82.22
N ILE A 353 -22.73 40.90 -82.34
CA ILE A 353 -22.73 40.22 -83.65
C ILE A 353 -24.11 39.62 -83.80
N SER A 354 -24.99 40.37 -84.45
CA SER A 354 -26.28 39.81 -84.83
C SER A 354 -26.09 39.06 -86.15
N ALA A 355 -26.60 37.84 -86.23
CA ALA A 355 -26.85 37.16 -87.50
C ALA A 355 -27.92 37.90 -88.36
N SER A 356 -28.29 39.13 -87.98
CA SER A 356 -29.36 39.95 -88.56
C SER A 356 -28.88 41.26 -89.22
N ILE A 357 -27.56 41.52 -89.37
CA ILE A 357 -27.06 42.57 -90.29
C ILE A 357 -26.45 41.96 -91.55
N VAL A 358 -25.91 40.74 -91.49
CA VAL A 358 -25.34 40.07 -92.66
C VAL A 358 -25.65 38.57 -92.62
N GLN A 359 -26.63 38.15 -93.41
CA GLN A 359 -26.67 36.79 -93.94
C GLN A 359 -26.87 36.87 -95.46
N ILE A 360 -25.75 37.01 -96.17
CA ILE A 360 -25.69 36.95 -97.63
C ILE A 360 -25.98 35.50 -98.05
N ALA A 361 -26.89 35.35 -99.00
CA ALA A 361 -27.47 34.09 -99.45
C ALA A 361 -26.46 32.95 -99.66
N SER A 362 -26.93 31.72 -99.41
CA SER A 362 -26.24 30.48 -99.78
C SER A 362 -25.83 30.51 -101.27
N PRO A 363 -24.55 30.28 -101.62
CA PRO A 363 -24.03 30.41 -103.00
C PRO A 363 -24.61 29.37 -103.98
N THR A 364 -25.42 28.42 -103.51
CA THR A 364 -25.87 27.27 -104.31
C THR A 364 -27.38 27.19 -104.53
N SER A 365 -28.17 28.10 -103.97
CA SER A 365 -29.62 28.14 -104.19
C SER A 365 -30.15 29.57 -104.20
N THR A 366 -30.48 30.07 -105.38
CA THR A 366 -31.16 31.35 -105.54
C THR A 366 -32.64 31.20 -105.16
N VAL A 367 -33.06 31.88 -104.09
CA VAL A 367 -34.47 31.92 -103.68
C VAL A 367 -35.30 32.56 -104.80
N THR A 368 -36.27 31.82 -105.34
CA THR A 368 -37.23 32.34 -106.33
C THR A 368 -38.23 33.25 -105.63
N CYS A 369 -38.55 34.40 -106.23
CA CYS A 369 -39.60 35.25 -105.66
C CYS A 369 -40.96 34.64 -105.96
N SER A 370 -41.74 34.38 -104.91
CA SER A 370 -43.10 33.86 -104.97
C SER A 370 -43.91 34.42 -103.80
N SER A 371 -45.20 34.08 -103.74
CA SER A 371 -46.08 34.57 -102.67
C SER A 371 -45.62 34.13 -101.27
N SER A 372 -44.85 33.05 -101.14
CA SER A 372 -44.30 32.56 -99.87
C SER A 372 -43.00 33.25 -99.43
N THR A 373 -42.40 34.08 -100.29
CA THR A 373 -41.12 34.77 -100.03
C THR A 373 -41.21 36.30 -100.19
N ALA A 374 -42.43 36.85 -100.27
CA ALA A 374 -42.69 38.28 -100.33
C ALA A 374 -42.08 39.02 -99.11
N GLY A 375 -41.36 40.12 -99.35
CA GLY A 375 -40.67 40.90 -98.31
C GLY A 375 -39.25 40.46 -97.99
N ALA A 376 -38.77 39.33 -98.53
CA ALA A 376 -37.37 38.95 -98.42
C ALA A 376 -36.48 39.96 -99.16
N LEU A 377 -35.28 40.20 -98.62
CA LEU A 377 -34.25 41.07 -99.17
C LEU A 377 -33.09 40.24 -99.71
N LYS A 378 -32.61 40.57 -100.89
CA LYS A 378 -31.35 40.04 -101.42
C LYS A 378 -30.54 41.14 -102.08
N TYR A 379 -29.24 40.93 -102.22
CA TYR A 379 -28.40 41.77 -103.04
C TYR A 379 -28.37 41.25 -104.48
N ASN A 380 -28.71 42.10 -105.46
CA ASN A 380 -28.51 41.78 -106.87
C ASN A 380 -27.08 42.18 -107.26
N SER A 381 -26.21 41.18 -107.42
CA SER A 381 -24.80 41.40 -107.75
C SER A 381 -24.56 41.94 -109.16
N THR A 382 -25.48 41.70 -110.10
CA THR A 382 -25.39 42.22 -111.47
C THR A 382 -25.79 43.69 -111.54
N GLY A 383 -26.82 44.07 -110.76
CA GLY A 383 -27.33 45.44 -110.70
C GLY A 383 -26.67 46.34 -109.66
N SER A 384 -25.96 45.77 -108.69
CA SER A 384 -25.37 46.47 -107.53
C SER A 384 -26.37 47.24 -106.66
N TYR A 385 -27.56 46.66 -106.45
CA TYR A 385 -28.59 47.21 -105.58
C TYR A 385 -29.27 46.11 -104.77
N MET A 386 -29.96 46.51 -103.71
CA MET A 386 -30.82 45.61 -102.94
C MET A 386 -32.13 45.39 -103.70
N GLU A 387 -32.59 44.15 -103.78
CA GLU A 387 -33.89 43.78 -104.32
C GLU A 387 -34.79 43.25 -103.21
N MET A 388 -36.09 43.59 -103.29
CA MET A 388 -37.15 43.02 -102.46
C MET A 388 -38.08 42.16 -103.32
N CYS A 389 -38.48 41.00 -102.82
CA CYS A 389 -39.48 40.17 -103.48
C CYS A 389 -40.89 40.74 -103.28
N ASN A 390 -41.64 41.03 -104.35
CA ASN A 390 -43.02 41.55 -104.30
C ASN A 390 -44.12 40.45 -104.27
N GLY A 391 -43.72 39.18 -104.14
CA GLY A 391 -44.63 38.03 -104.20
C GLY A 391 -44.72 37.35 -105.57
N THR A 392 -44.17 37.96 -106.63
CA THR A 392 -44.13 37.37 -107.98
C THR A 392 -42.80 37.62 -108.71
N SER A 393 -42.11 38.71 -108.40
CA SER A 393 -40.82 39.07 -108.97
C SER A 393 -39.94 39.84 -107.96
N TRP A 394 -38.63 39.78 -108.17
CA TRP A 394 -37.68 40.62 -107.45
C TRP A 394 -37.72 42.04 -108.02
N GLN A 395 -37.77 43.04 -107.15
CA GLN A 395 -37.87 44.46 -107.53
C GLN A 395 -36.71 45.24 -106.88
N PRO A 396 -36.04 46.16 -107.61
CA PRO A 396 -35.02 47.03 -107.05
C PRO A 396 -35.61 47.87 -105.91
N MET A 397 -34.83 48.04 -104.85
CA MET A 397 -35.10 48.99 -103.78
C MET A 397 -34.25 50.23 -104.00
N GLY A 398 -34.75 51.17 -104.80
CA GLY A 398 -34.07 52.42 -105.13
C GLY A 398 -34.02 52.69 -106.62
#